data_AF-A0A367LWG4-F1
#
_entry.id   AF-A0A367LWG4-F1
#
_cell.length_a   1.000
_cell.length_b   1.000
_cell.length_c   1.000
_cell.angle_alpha   90.00
_cell.angle_beta   90.00
_cell.angle_gamma   90.00
#
_symmetry.space_group_name_H-M   'P 1'
#
loop_
_entity.id
_entity.type
_entity.pdbx_description
1 polymer ?
#
loop_
_entity_poly.entity_id
_entity_poly.type
_entity_poly.pdbx_seq_one_letter_code
_entity_poly.pdbx_strand_id
1 'polypeptide(L)'
;MGLLPQVAGDLRVSIPSAGWLISGYAFAVAFGAPLMAMATARLERKKALLALMGIFIVGNLLCAVAANYGLLMLARIVTALCHGAFFGIGSVVAASRVAPNRRAAAVARMF
;
A
#
# COMPACT_ATOMS: atom_id res chain seq x y z
N MET A 1 -5.32 16.23 -0.03
CA MET A 1 -4.86 17.49 -0.66
C MET A 1 -4.37 18.55 0.33
N GLY A 2 -4.68 18.47 1.64
CA GLY A 2 -4.19 19.45 2.63
C GLY A 2 -2.72 19.31 3.06
N LEU A 3 -2.14 18.10 3.01
CA LEU A 3 -0.77 17.85 3.49
C LEU A 3 0.32 18.09 2.44
N LEU A 4 -0.03 18.18 1.16
CA LEU A 4 0.95 18.23 0.07
C LEU A 4 1.81 19.51 0.08
N PRO A 5 1.27 20.71 0.40
CA PRO A 5 2.10 21.90 0.59
C PRO A 5 3.07 21.79 1.76
N GLN A 6 2.69 21.11 2.84
CA GLN A 6 3.56 20.89 4.01
C GLN A 6 4.70 19.94 3.64
N VAL A 7 4.39 18.81 2.99
CA VAL A 7 5.41 17.87 2.48
C VAL A 7 6.35 18.54 1.47
N ALA A 8 5.84 19.41 0.60
CA ALA A 8 6.67 20.18 -0.33
C ALA A 8 7.61 21.15 0.41
N GLY A 9 7.10 21.84 1.44
CA GLY A 9 7.88 22.73 2.31
C GLY A 9 8.98 21.99 3.08
N ASP A 10 8.64 20.89 3.73
CA ASP A 10 9.57 20.09 4.55
C ASP A 10 10.72 19.52 3.71
N LEU A 11 10.41 19.06 2.49
CA LEU A 11 11.40 18.50 1.55
C LEU A 11 12.10 19.58 0.71
N ARG A 12 11.69 20.85 0.83
CA ARG A 12 12.17 21.99 0.03
C ARG A 12 12.07 21.74 -1.48
N VAL A 13 10.97 21.13 -1.93
CA VAL A 13 10.68 20.86 -3.35
C VAL A 13 9.45 21.63 -3.81
N SER A 14 9.28 21.74 -5.13
CA SER A 14 8.07 22.35 -5.70
C SER A 14 6.83 21.48 -5.42
N ILE A 15 5.64 22.10 -5.35
CA ILE A 15 4.36 21.38 -5.22
C ILE A 15 4.17 20.35 -6.35
N PRO A 16 4.45 20.66 -7.64
CA PRO A 16 4.44 19.65 -8.71
C PRO A 16 5.36 18.45 -8.43
N SER A 17 6.57 18.70 -7.90
CA SER A 17 7.50 17.65 -7.51
C SER A 17 6.93 16.78 -6.39
N ALA A 18 6.34 17.37 -5.35
CA ALA A 18 5.66 16.61 -4.30
C ALA A 18 4.46 15.80 -4.85
N GLY A 19 3.79 16.29 -5.90
CA GLY A 19 2.74 15.56 -6.62
C GLY A 19 3.20 14.22 -7.19
N TRP A 20 4.46 14.13 -7.65
CA TRP A 20 5.03 12.87 -8.15
C TRP A 20 5.10 11.78 -7.09
N LEU A 21 5.13 12.09 -5.79
CA LEU A 21 5.04 11.09 -4.71
C LEU A 21 3.73 10.30 -4.77
N ILE A 22 2.64 10.93 -5.23
CA ILE A 22 1.35 10.27 -5.42
C ILE A 22 1.37 9.43 -6.69
N SER A 23 1.82 9.99 -7.81
CA SER A 23 1.89 9.29 -9.09
C SER A 23 2.82 8.07 -9.05
N GLY A 24 3.99 8.22 -8.42
CA GLY A 24 4.95 7.15 -8.22
C GLY A 24 4.39 6.04 -7.32
N TYR A 25 3.64 6.41 -6.27
CA TYR A 25 2.91 5.45 -5.46
C TYR A 25 1.86 4.68 -6.29
N ALA A 26 1.06 5.38 -7.10
CA ALA A 26 0.04 4.75 -7.95
C ALA A 26 0.66 3.78 -8.96
N PHE A 27 1.78 4.16 -9.59
CA PHE A 27 2.56 3.28 -10.45
C PHE A 27 3.06 2.05 -9.68
N ALA A 28 3.66 2.24 -8.50
CA ALA A 28 4.13 1.15 -7.67
C ALA A 28 3.00 0.21 -7.24
N VAL A 29 1.79 0.70 -6.99
CA VAL A 29 0.62 -0.15 -6.72
C VAL A 29 0.24 -0.96 -7.96
N ALA A 30 0.18 -0.32 -9.14
CA ALA A 30 -0.23 -0.97 -10.39
C ALA A 30 0.62 -2.19 -10.74
N PHE A 31 1.94 -2.09 -10.55
CA PHE A 31 2.88 -3.21 -10.79
C PHE A 31 3.13 -4.08 -9.55
N GLY A 32 3.14 -3.46 -8.36
CA GLY A 32 3.42 -4.14 -7.11
C GLY A 32 2.32 -5.11 -6.70
N ALA A 33 1.06 -4.79 -6.98
CA ALA A 33 -0.07 -5.65 -6.66
C ALA A 33 0.02 -7.05 -7.32
N PRO A 34 0.16 -7.19 -8.65
CA PRO A 34 0.31 -8.50 -9.28
C PRO A 34 1.61 -9.19 -8.86
N LEU A 35 2.72 -8.45 -8.71
CA LEU A 35 3.99 -9.01 -8.27
C LEU A 35 3.87 -9.65 -6.88
N MET A 36 3.30 -8.93 -5.93
CA MET A 36 3.13 -9.42 -4.56
C MET A 36 2.07 -10.51 -4.47
N ALA A 37 1.02 -10.46 -5.30
CA ALA A 37 0.04 -11.54 -5.39
C ALA A 37 0.71 -12.85 -5.84
N MET A 38 1.58 -12.80 -6.86
CA MET A 38 2.34 -13.97 -7.30
C MET A 38 3.35 -14.45 -6.24
N ALA A 39 4.09 -13.52 -5.62
CA ALA A 39 5.07 -13.84 -4.59
C ALA A 39 4.45 -14.50 -3.35
N THR A 40 3.21 -14.12 -3.00
CA THR A 40 2.50 -14.64 -1.84
C THR A 40 1.51 -15.78 -2.17
N ALA A 41 1.39 -16.17 -3.44
CA ALA A 41 0.38 -17.13 -3.91
C ALA A 41 0.46 -18.52 -3.25
N ARG A 42 1.67 -18.95 -2.84
CA ARG A 42 1.90 -20.25 -2.19
C ARG A 42 1.78 -20.21 -0.66
N LEU A 43 1.65 -19.03 -0.08
CA LEU A 43 1.56 -18.87 1.37
C LEU A 43 0.12 -19.10 1.84
N GLU A 44 -0.02 -19.61 3.06
CA GLU A 44 -1.31 -19.57 3.76
C GLU A 44 -1.78 -18.11 3.88
N ARG A 45 -3.09 -17.88 3.69
CA ARG A 45 -3.67 -16.52 3.67
C ARG A 45 -3.30 -15.68 4.89
N LYS A 46 -3.25 -16.29 6.09
CA LYS A 46 -2.83 -15.61 7.32
C LYS A 46 -1.37 -15.16 7.25
N LYS A 47 -0.46 -16.04 6.81
CA LYS A 47 0.97 -15.73 6.69
C LYS A 47 1.21 -14.66 5.63
N ALA A 48 0.51 -14.74 4.49
CA ALA A 48 0.56 -13.71 3.45
C ALA A 48 0.13 -12.33 3.98
N LEU A 49 -1.03 -12.24 4.66
CA LEU A 49 -1.51 -10.98 5.24
C LEU A 49 -0.56 -10.41 6.30
N LEU A 50 0.02 -11.26 7.16
CA LEU A 50 1.00 -10.83 8.16
C LEU A 50 2.29 -10.32 7.52
N ALA A 51 2.81 -11.00 6.49
CA ALA A 51 3.99 -10.55 5.75
C ALA A 51 3.74 -9.21 5.06
N LEU A 52 2.60 -9.05 4.38
CA LEU A 52 2.21 -7.80 3.74
C LEU A 52 2.06 -6.67 4.77
N MET A 53 1.48 -6.95 5.93
CA MET A 53 1.41 -5.98 7.03
C MET A 53 2.80 -5.60 7.55
N GLY A 54 3.73 -6.56 7.64
CA GLY A 54 5.12 -6.30 8.01
C GLY A 54 5.82 -5.34 7.04
N ILE A 55 5.68 -5.58 5.74
CA ILE A 55 6.24 -4.68 4.71
C ILE A 55 5.58 -3.30 4.79
N PHE A 56 4.26 -3.23 5.03
CA PHE A 56 3.55 -1.95 5.20
C PHE A 56 4.09 -1.17 6.40
N ILE A 57 4.31 -1.83 7.54
CA ILE A 57 4.88 -1.20 8.73
C ILE A 57 6.29 -0.68 8.43
N VAL A 58 7.17 -1.51 7.85
CA VAL A 58 8.54 -1.10 7.50
C VAL A 58 8.54 0.08 6.54
N GLY A 59 7.70 0.05 5.49
CA GLY A 59 7.58 1.15 4.54
C GLY A 59 7.14 2.46 5.19
N ASN A 60 6.19 2.41 6.13
CA ASN A 60 5.76 3.61 6.86
C ASN A 60 6.81 4.10 7.87
N LEU A 61 7.56 3.20 8.51
CA LEU A 61 8.69 3.60 9.36
C LEU A 61 9.77 4.31 8.53
N LEU A 62 10.05 3.82 7.31
CA LEU A 62 10.94 4.50 6.37
C LEU A 62 10.40 5.89 5.98
N CYS A 63 9.08 6.04 5.76
CA CYS A 63 8.48 7.35 5.53
C CYS A 63 8.67 8.29 6.72
N ALA A 64 8.53 7.78 7.95
CA ALA A 64 8.65 8.57 9.17
C ALA A 64 10.08 9.11 9.40
N VAL A 65 11.10 8.37 8.96
CA VAL A 65 12.52 8.79 9.08
C VAL A 65 13.07 9.41 7.80
N ALA A 66 12.24 9.61 6.77
CA ALA A 66 12.70 10.09 5.48
C ALA A 66 13.20 11.55 5.56
N ALA A 67 14.51 11.75 5.42
CA ALA A 67 15.13 13.07 5.47
C ALA A 67 15.16 13.82 4.13
N ASN A 68 14.77 13.16 3.03
CA ASN A 68 14.78 13.76 1.69
C ASN A 68 13.76 13.09 0.77
N TYR A 69 13.53 13.74 -0.38
CA TYR A 69 12.54 13.34 -1.37
C TYR A 69 12.75 11.92 -1.91
N GLY A 70 14.01 11.55 -2.20
CA GLY A 70 14.33 10.24 -2.76
C GLY A 70 14.02 9.10 -1.80
N LEU A 71 14.39 9.26 -0.53
CA LEU A 71 14.08 8.28 0.51
C LEU A 71 12.57 8.19 0.75
N LEU A 72 11.86 9.31 0.76
CA LEU A 72 10.40 9.30 0.91
C LEU A 72 9.73 8.60 -0.28
N MET A 73 10.20 8.84 -1.52
CA MET A 73 9.70 8.16 -2.71
C MET A 73 9.91 6.65 -2.61
N LEU A 74 11.12 6.21 -2.25
CA LEU A 74 11.42 4.78 -2.06
C LEU A 74 10.53 4.16 -0.98
N ALA A 75 10.37 4.83 0.16
CA ALA A 75 9.49 4.38 1.24
C ALA A 75 8.03 4.25 0.78
N ARG A 76 7.54 5.19 -0.04
CA ARG A 76 6.22 5.12 -0.66
C ARG A 76 6.09 3.95 -1.61
N ILE A 77 7.10 3.69 -2.45
CA ILE A 77 7.12 2.53 -3.36
C ILE A 77 7.06 1.24 -2.55
N VAL A 78 7.87 1.09 -1.50
CA VAL A 78 7.86 -0.09 -0.61
C VAL A 78 6.48 -0.28 0.02
N THR A 79 5.88 0.79 0.53
CA THR A 79 4.53 0.75 1.13
C THR A 79 3.45 0.39 0.11
N ALA A 80 3.59 0.84 -1.15
CA ALA A 80 2.65 0.57 -2.24
C ALA A 80 2.61 -0.91 -2.64
N LEU A 81 3.73 -1.64 -2.53
CA LEU A 81 3.80 -3.05 -2.89
C LEU A 81 2.76 -3.89 -2.14
N CYS A 82 2.49 -3.56 -0.88
CA CYS A 82 1.56 -4.32 -0.04
C CYS A 82 0.11 -4.05 -0.39
N HIS A 83 -0.20 -2.84 -0.87
CA HIS A 83 -1.54 -2.30 -0.94
C HIS A 83 -2.47 -3.24 -1.71
N GLY A 84 -2.23 -3.43 -3.01
CA GLY A 84 -3.16 -4.20 -3.85
C GLY A 84 -3.28 -5.67 -3.46
N ALA A 85 -2.16 -6.33 -3.12
CA ALA A 85 -2.17 -7.74 -2.70
C ALA A 85 -2.92 -7.94 -1.37
N PHE A 86 -2.77 -7.01 -0.42
CA PHE A 86 -3.45 -7.08 0.87
C PHE A 86 -4.97 -6.96 0.71
N PHE A 87 -5.46 -5.98 -0.06
CA PHE A 87 -6.89 -5.84 -0.31
C PHE A 87 -7.45 -7.01 -1.12
N GLY A 88 -6.70 -7.56 -2.07
CA GLY A 88 -7.09 -8.75 -2.83
C GLY A 88 -7.27 -10.00 -1.95
N ILE A 89 -6.20 -10.41 -1.26
CA ILE A 89 -6.23 -11.59 -0.37
C ILE A 89 -7.23 -11.36 0.78
N GLY A 90 -7.23 -10.17 1.36
CA GLY A 90 -8.13 -9.77 2.43
C GLY A 90 -9.59 -9.88 2.01
N SER A 91 -9.96 -9.42 0.82
CA SER A 91 -11.33 -9.54 0.29
C SER A 91 -11.78 -10.99 0.19
N VAL A 92 -10.90 -11.89 -0.27
CA VAL A 92 -11.21 -13.33 -0.35
C VAL A 92 -11.35 -13.94 1.06
N VAL A 93 -10.52 -13.53 2.02
CA VAL A 93 -10.65 -13.94 3.41
C VAL A 93 -11.96 -13.44 4.01
N ALA A 94 -12.30 -12.16 3.84
CA ALA A 94 -13.53 -11.56 4.34
C ALA A 94 -14.78 -12.27 3.78
N ALA A 95 -14.82 -12.52 2.46
CA ALA A 95 -15.91 -13.25 1.82
C ALA A 95 -16.03 -14.71 2.32
N SER A 96 -14.92 -15.35 2.71
CA SER A 96 -14.94 -16.71 3.25
C SER A 96 -15.42 -16.81 4.70
N ARG A 97 -15.49 -15.69 5.42
CA ARG A 97 -15.86 -15.62 6.84
C ARG A 97 -17.30 -15.19 7.09
N VAL A 98 -18.07 -14.96 6.03
CA VAL A 98 -19.48 -14.54 6.10
C VAL A 98 -20.38 -15.50 5.34
N ALA A 99 -21.68 -15.46 5.63
CA ALA A 99 -22.69 -16.20 4.88
C ALA A 99 -22.68 -15.81 3.37
N PRO A 100 -23.03 -16.73 2.45
CA PRO A 100 -22.94 -16.49 1.00
C PRO A 100 -23.66 -15.21 0.54
N ASN A 101 -24.83 -14.90 1.09
CA ASN A 101 -25.63 -13.70 0.79
C ASN A 101 -25.03 -12.38 1.31
N ARG A 102 -23.93 -12.43 2.09
CA ARG A 102 -23.25 -11.25 2.65
C ARG A 102 -21.85 -11.05 2.09
N ARG A 103 -21.39 -11.89 1.16
CA ARG A 103 -20.02 -11.84 0.61
C ARG A 103 -19.70 -10.51 -0.07
N ALA A 104 -20.62 -10.02 -0.91
CA ALA A 104 -20.44 -8.72 -1.58
C ALA A 104 -20.27 -7.57 -0.56
N ALA A 105 -21.09 -7.55 0.50
CA ALA A 105 -20.98 -6.56 1.56
C ALA A 105 -19.69 -6.71 2.39
N ALA A 106 -19.17 -7.92 2.56
CA ALA A 106 -17.89 -8.14 3.25
C ALA A 106 -16.70 -7.64 2.42
N VAL A 107 -16.72 -7.87 1.11
CA VAL A 107 -15.70 -7.33 0.19
C VAL A 107 -15.80 -5.80 0.12
N ALA A 108 -17.00 -5.24 0.03
CA ALA A 108 -17.21 -3.80 -0.04
C ALA A 108 -16.65 -3.04 1.17
N ARG A 109 -16.69 -3.62 2.38
CA ARG A 109 -16.11 -3.01 3.60
C ARG A 109 -14.59 -3.02 3.64
N MET A 110 -13.93 -3.73 2.71
CA MET A 110 -12.46 -3.76 2.65
C MET A 110 -11.89 -2.56 1.90
N PHE A 111 -12.68 -1.82 1.12
CA PHE A 111 -12.24 -0.67 0.30
C PHE A 111 -12.79 0.64 0.85
#